data_AF-A0A2D7QJ14-F1
#
_entry.id   AF-A0A2D7QJ14-F1
#
_cell.length_a   1.000
_cell.length_b   1.000
_cell.length_c   1.000
_cell.angle_alpha   90.00
_cell.angle_beta   90.00
_cell.angle_gamma   90.00
#
_symmetry.space_group_name_H-M   'P 1'
#
loop_
_entity.id
_entity.type
_entity.pdbx_description
1 polymer ?
#
loop_
_entity_poly.entity_id
_entity_poly.type
_entity_poly.pdbx_seq_one_letter_code
_entity_poly.pdbx_strand_id
1 'polypeptide(L)'
;MVDGEIGVRNFISQFLAFTSRNINRTFIESSLGCKNFIFICCVIAMNTFYTDVHSQGLLMAKPESVGLSSEKLNLIKKSVQSFVDQKKIAGATTVVARRGKIAHLETYGFRNIESNKKMNLDSIYRIYSMTKPITSVAVMMLYEQGKIELNKPVSSYVPEIKDFEVYISGSGAEIVLQKNKREMTITDLLTHTSGLIYGWEGSLIDFQYQKLLYADYSHSEMINEFKDLALRYHPGEKWAYGLSTDLLGYIIEQVSG
;
A
#
# COMPACT_ATOMS: atom_id res chain seq x y z
N MET A 1 -0.60 9.58 23.12
CA MET A 1 -1.68 10.44 22.60
C MET A 1 -1.11 11.83 22.39
N VAL A 2 -0.66 12.14 21.16
CA VAL A 2 -0.60 13.48 20.52
C VAL A 2 -0.52 13.21 19.00
N ASP A 3 -1.51 13.73 18.27
CA ASP A 3 -1.52 14.22 16.87
C ASP A 3 -0.97 13.38 15.71
N GLY A 4 -1.59 12.23 15.43
CA GLY A 4 -1.51 11.54 14.13
C GLY A 4 -2.63 11.93 13.14
N GLU A 5 -3.56 12.81 13.53
CA GLU A 5 -4.77 13.12 12.74
C GLU A 5 -4.56 14.12 11.59
N ILE A 6 -3.44 14.85 11.57
CA ILE A 6 -3.22 15.95 10.61
C ILE A 6 -2.67 15.44 9.27
N GLY A 7 -1.85 14.39 9.26
CA GLY A 7 -1.20 13.87 8.04
C GLY A 7 -2.15 13.18 7.06
N VAL A 8 -3.07 12.34 7.56
CA VAL A 8 -3.94 11.51 6.71
C VAL A 8 -5.09 12.32 6.09
N ARG A 9 -5.59 13.34 6.79
CA ARG A 9 -6.64 14.24 6.26
C ARG A 9 -6.11 15.15 5.14
N ASN A 10 -4.85 15.58 5.23
CA ASN A 10 -4.23 16.41 4.19
C ASN A 10 -4.00 15.63 2.88
N PHE A 11 -3.62 14.35 2.95
CA PHE A 11 -3.39 13.52 1.76
C PHE A 11 -4.68 13.29 0.95
N ILE A 12 -5.79 12.93 1.61
CA ILE A 12 -7.07 12.66 0.93
C ILE A 12 -7.68 13.96 0.36
N SER A 13 -7.57 15.07 1.09
CA SER A 13 -8.06 16.38 0.62
C SER A 13 -7.27 16.92 -0.59
N GLN A 14 -5.94 16.77 -0.57
CA GLN A 14 -5.09 17.15 -1.71
C GLN A 14 -5.30 16.25 -2.92
N PHE A 15 -5.54 14.95 -2.71
CA PHE A 15 -5.83 13.99 -3.78
C PHE A 15 -7.16 14.31 -4.50
N LEU A 16 -8.22 14.69 -3.76
CA LEU A 16 -9.50 15.11 -4.34
C LEU A 16 -9.43 16.51 -4.99
N ALA A 17 -8.57 17.41 -4.50
CA ALA A 17 -8.36 18.72 -5.12
C ALA A 17 -7.52 18.64 -6.42
N PHE A 18 -6.60 17.69 -6.51
CA PHE A 18 -5.75 17.47 -7.69
C PHE A 18 -6.54 16.90 -8.88
N THR A 19 -7.47 15.96 -8.63
CA THR A 19 -8.36 15.44 -9.67
C THR A 19 -9.31 16.52 -10.21
N SER A 20 -9.77 17.44 -9.35
CA SER A 20 -10.61 18.58 -9.76
C SER A 20 -9.85 19.65 -10.55
N ARG A 21 -8.58 19.96 -10.21
CA ARG A 21 -7.81 21.03 -10.86
C ARG A 21 -7.26 20.67 -12.23
N ASN A 22 -6.93 19.40 -12.50
CA ASN A 22 -6.34 19.00 -13.78
C ASN A 22 -7.33 18.82 -14.92
N ILE A 23 -8.64 18.72 -14.62
CA ILE A 23 -9.68 18.67 -15.66
C ILE A 23 -9.90 20.05 -16.31
N ASN A 24 -9.59 21.14 -15.60
CA ASN A 24 -9.86 22.51 -16.08
C ASN A 24 -8.74 23.14 -16.94
N ARG A 25 -7.62 22.46 -17.18
CA ARG A 25 -6.43 23.09 -17.79
C ARG A 25 -6.15 22.74 -19.26
N THR A 26 -7.00 21.97 -19.93
CA THR A 26 -6.69 21.48 -21.29
C THR A 26 -7.48 22.14 -22.42
N PHE A 27 -8.27 23.17 -22.18
CA PHE A 27 -8.95 23.90 -23.26
C PHE A 27 -8.96 25.39 -22.97
N ILE A 28 -8.10 26.14 -23.67
CA ILE A 28 -8.36 27.42 -24.33
C ILE A 28 -7.01 27.83 -24.95
N GLU A 29 -6.84 27.57 -26.24
CA GLU A 29 -6.12 28.44 -27.18
C GLU A 29 -6.22 27.83 -28.59
N SER A 30 -7.15 28.36 -29.39
CA SER A 30 -6.97 28.53 -30.84
C SER A 30 -8.18 29.26 -31.42
N SER A 31 -7.90 30.40 -32.03
CA SER A 31 -8.86 31.22 -32.78
C SER A 31 -9.24 30.52 -34.08
N LEU A 32 -10.51 30.17 -34.30
CA LEU A 32 -11.05 29.93 -35.65
C LEU A 32 -12.59 29.90 -35.67
N GLY A 33 -13.17 30.89 -36.35
CA GLY A 33 -14.36 30.76 -37.20
C GLY A 33 -15.70 30.35 -36.56
N CYS A 34 -16.63 31.31 -36.49
CA CYS A 34 -18.01 31.24 -35.98
C CYS A 34 -18.97 30.21 -36.64
N LYS A 35 -18.47 29.27 -37.45
CA LYS A 35 -19.30 28.27 -38.16
C LYS A 35 -19.18 26.83 -37.64
N ASN A 36 -18.22 26.52 -36.78
CA ASN A 36 -18.07 25.18 -36.17
C ASN A 36 -18.73 25.05 -34.78
N PHE A 37 -19.33 26.12 -34.27
CA PHE A 37 -19.83 26.19 -32.89
C PHE A 37 -21.03 25.27 -32.64
N ILE A 38 -21.89 25.08 -33.64
CA ILE A 38 -23.11 24.26 -33.50
C ILE A 38 -22.78 22.76 -33.46
N PHE A 39 -21.74 22.31 -34.17
CA PHE A 39 -21.35 20.88 -34.18
C PHE A 39 -20.56 20.49 -32.92
N ILE A 40 -19.75 21.42 -32.38
CA ILE A 40 -18.98 21.21 -31.16
C ILE A 40 -19.90 21.11 -29.92
N CYS A 41 -21.00 21.88 -29.89
CA CYS A 41 -21.97 21.77 -28.80
C CYS A 41 -22.67 20.40 -28.72
N CYS A 42 -22.91 19.72 -29.84
CA CYS A 42 -23.51 18.38 -29.85
C CYS A 42 -22.56 17.27 -29.40
N VAL A 43 -21.25 17.40 -29.63
CA VAL A 43 -20.23 16.42 -29.19
C VAL A 43 -19.86 16.60 -27.71
N ILE A 44 -19.90 17.84 -27.21
CA ILE A 44 -19.69 18.14 -25.78
C ILE A 44 -20.89 17.65 -24.94
N ALA A 45 -22.12 17.73 -25.46
CA ALA A 45 -23.32 17.26 -24.76
C ALA A 45 -23.40 15.72 -24.60
N MET A 46 -22.60 14.95 -25.35
CA MET A 46 -22.55 13.48 -25.26
C MET A 46 -21.49 12.94 -24.29
N ASN A 47 -20.61 13.76 -23.72
CA ASN A 47 -19.52 13.31 -22.84
C ASN A 47 -19.68 13.67 -21.35
N THR A 48 -20.83 14.19 -20.94
CA THR A 48 -21.10 14.50 -19.51
C THR A 48 -22.20 13.62 -18.91
N PHE A 49 -22.15 12.33 -19.21
CA PHE A 49 -22.58 11.31 -18.26
C PHE A 49 -21.35 10.67 -17.64
N TYR A 50 -20.53 11.50 -16.97
CA TYR A 50 -19.72 10.97 -15.88
C TYR A 50 -20.72 10.63 -14.79
N THR A 51 -21.20 9.38 -14.75
CA THR A 51 -21.73 8.86 -13.51
C THR A 51 -20.62 9.02 -12.50
N ASP A 52 -20.79 9.91 -11.54
CA ASP A 52 -20.06 9.81 -10.29
C ASP A 52 -20.25 8.38 -9.83
N VAL A 53 -19.23 7.54 -10.04
CA VAL A 53 -19.14 6.23 -9.39
C VAL A 53 -18.83 6.55 -7.94
N HIS A 54 -19.81 7.08 -7.25
CA HIS A 54 -19.84 6.97 -5.81
C HIS A 54 -19.86 5.48 -5.54
N SER A 55 -18.79 4.99 -4.93
CA SER A 55 -18.76 3.68 -4.31
C SER A 55 -19.88 3.65 -3.28
N GLN A 56 -21.06 3.21 -3.72
CA GLN A 56 -22.17 2.95 -2.83
C GLN A 56 -21.72 1.75 -2.01
N GLY A 57 -21.45 1.98 -0.72
CA GLY A 57 -20.94 0.94 0.17
C GLY A 57 -21.74 -0.35 0.02
N LEU A 58 -21.06 -1.50 0.10
CA LEU A 58 -21.68 -2.79 -0.13
C LEU A 58 -22.89 -2.97 0.81
N LEU A 59 -24.05 -3.28 0.23
CA LEU A 59 -25.28 -3.48 0.99
C LEU A 59 -25.23 -4.80 1.77
N MET A 60 -25.85 -4.81 2.94
CA MET A 60 -26.10 -6.04 3.69
C MET A 60 -27.09 -6.94 2.93
N ALA A 61 -26.88 -8.25 2.99
CA ALA A 61 -27.75 -9.24 2.38
C ALA A 61 -27.84 -10.51 3.21
N LYS A 62 -28.96 -11.24 3.06
CA LYS A 62 -29.07 -12.58 3.64
C LYS A 62 -27.98 -13.48 3.04
N PRO A 63 -27.23 -14.24 3.86
CA PRO A 63 -26.19 -15.15 3.37
C PRO A 63 -26.65 -16.04 2.20
N GLU A 64 -27.87 -16.57 2.26
CA GLU A 64 -28.43 -17.47 1.25
C GLU A 64 -28.55 -16.78 -0.11
N SER A 65 -28.87 -15.49 -0.13
CA SER A 65 -29.01 -14.72 -1.37
C SER A 65 -27.69 -14.55 -2.14
N VAL A 66 -26.56 -14.72 -1.45
CA VAL A 66 -25.22 -14.73 -2.06
C VAL A 66 -24.58 -16.12 -2.06
N GLY A 67 -25.38 -17.17 -1.83
CA GLY A 67 -24.97 -18.57 -1.86
C GLY A 67 -24.13 -19.01 -0.65
N LEU A 68 -24.28 -18.35 0.49
CA LEU A 68 -23.67 -18.70 1.78
C LEU A 68 -24.74 -19.24 2.74
N SER A 69 -24.33 -19.93 3.80
CA SER A 69 -25.24 -20.46 4.83
C SER A 69 -25.18 -19.59 6.08
N SER A 70 -26.32 -19.06 6.53
CA SER A 70 -26.40 -18.31 7.80
C SER A 70 -25.93 -19.15 8.99
N GLU A 71 -26.31 -20.43 9.02
CA GLU A 71 -25.90 -21.37 10.06
C GLU A 71 -24.36 -21.48 10.13
N LYS A 72 -23.68 -21.62 8.99
CA LYS A 72 -22.21 -21.70 8.96
C LYS A 72 -21.56 -20.37 9.32
N LEU A 73 -22.10 -19.24 8.90
CA LEU A 73 -21.56 -17.92 9.25
C LEU A 73 -21.71 -17.63 10.76
N ASN A 74 -22.76 -18.13 11.41
CA ASN A 74 -22.91 -18.06 12.86
C ASN A 74 -21.77 -18.79 13.62
N LEU A 75 -21.06 -19.73 13.00
CA LEU A 75 -19.88 -20.36 13.60
C LEU A 75 -18.71 -19.38 13.76
N ILE A 76 -18.62 -18.34 12.92
CA ILE A 76 -17.63 -17.27 13.05
C ILE A 76 -17.84 -16.56 14.39
N LYS A 77 -19.09 -16.16 14.66
CA LYS A 77 -19.48 -15.50 15.91
C LYS A 77 -19.05 -16.31 17.13
N LYS A 78 -19.42 -17.60 17.17
CA LYS A 78 -19.07 -18.49 18.29
C LYS A 78 -17.55 -18.60 18.47
N SER A 79 -16.83 -18.77 17.37
CA SER A 79 -15.37 -18.96 17.40
C SER A 79 -14.63 -17.71 17.90
N VAL A 80 -14.94 -16.56 17.29
CA VAL A 80 -14.29 -15.27 17.61
C VAL A 80 -14.64 -14.81 19.02
N GLN A 81 -15.90 -14.94 19.43
CA GLN A 81 -16.31 -14.62 20.79
C GLN A 81 -15.54 -15.46 21.82
N SER A 82 -15.31 -16.75 21.54
CA SER A 82 -14.54 -17.59 22.47
C SER A 82 -13.09 -17.11 22.66
N PHE A 83 -12.46 -16.50 21.64
CA PHE A 83 -11.13 -15.92 21.79
C PHE A 83 -11.14 -14.66 22.65
N VAL A 84 -12.21 -13.86 22.57
CA VAL A 84 -12.41 -12.71 23.47
C VAL A 84 -12.64 -13.19 24.90
N ASP A 85 -13.52 -14.16 25.11
CA ASP A 85 -13.86 -14.70 26.43
C ASP A 85 -12.63 -15.36 27.11
N GLN A 86 -11.80 -16.05 26.32
CA GLN A 86 -10.52 -16.63 26.76
C GLN A 86 -9.39 -15.59 26.89
N LYS A 87 -9.65 -14.30 26.63
CA LYS A 87 -8.66 -13.21 26.64
C LYS A 87 -7.45 -13.44 25.71
N LYS A 88 -7.64 -14.21 24.63
CA LYS A 88 -6.63 -14.43 23.58
C LYS A 88 -6.51 -13.23 22.65
N ILE A 89 -7.60 -12.49 22.46
CA ILE A 89 -7.64 -11.21 21.74
C ILE A 89 -8.51 -10.22 22.53
N ALA A 90 -8.23 -8.92 22.43
CA ALA A 90 -9.05 -7.90 23.08
C ALA A 90 -10.42 -7.73 22.42
N GLY A 91 -10.46 -7.84 21.09
CA GLY A 91 -11.64 -7.66 20.27
C GLY A 91 -11.33 -7.87 18.80
N ALA A 92 -12.36 -7.91 17.97
CA ALA A 92 -12.25 -8.15 16.53
C ALA A 92 -13.40 -7.50 15.77
N THR A 93 -13.21 -7.30 14.47
CA THR A 93 -14.29 -7.03 13.52
C THR A 93 -14.16 -8.05 12.39
N THR A 94 -15.25 -8.71 12.03
CA THR A 94 -15.27 -9.69 10.94
C THR A 94 -16.23 -9.26 9.85
N VAL A 95 -15.82 -9.43 8.59
CA VAL A 95 -16.63 -9.12 7.41
C VAL A 95 -16.52 -10.27 6.42
N VAL A 96 -17.66 -10.67 5.84
CA VAL A 96 -17.71 -11.59 4.69
C VAL A 96 -18.55 -10.94 3.61
N ALA A 97 -17.93 -10.65 2.47
CA ALA A 97 -18.60 -10.11 1.29
C ALA A 97 -18.54 -11.10 0.13
N ARG A 98 -19.65 -11.24 -0.59
CA ARG A 98 -19.74 -12.11 -1.78
C ARG A 98 -20.78 -11.55 -2.75
N ARG A 99 -20.48 -11.60 -4.05
CA ARG A 99 -21.37 -11.11 -5.13
C ARG A 99 -21.82 -9.65 -4.90
N GLY A 100 -20.87 -8.78 -4.51
CA GLY A 100 -21.13 -7.35 -4.31
C GLY A 100 -22.01 -7.02 -3.11
N LYS A 101 -22.18 -7.93 -2.14
CA LYS A 101 -22.97 -7.68 -0.92
C LYS A 101 -22.24 -8.22 0.31
N ILE A 102 -22.50 -7.61 1.47
CA ILE A 102 -22.00 -8.07 2.76
C ILE A 102 -22.99 -9.09 3.33
N ALA A 103 -22.53 -10.31 3.59
CA ALA A 103 -23.33 -11.38 4.18
C ALA A 103 -23.11 -11.51 5.70
N HIS A 104 -21.99 -11.00 6.21
CA HIS A 104 -21.63 -11.03 7.62
C HIS A 104 -20.84 -9.77 7.96
N LEU A 105 -21.20 -9.08 9.04
CA LEU A 105 -20.47 -7.94 9.58
C LEU A 105 -20.75 -7.86 11.08
N GLU A 106 -19.75 -8.16 11.90
CA GLU A 106 -19.89 -8.17 13.36
C GLU A 106 -18.63 -7.64 14.06
N THR A 107 -18.83 -7.07 15.25
CA THR A 107 -17.78 -6.59 16.15
C THR A 107 -17.81 -7.35 17.47
N TYR A 108 -16.65 -7.59 18.06
CA TYR A 108 -16.48 -8.36 19.30
C TYR A 108 -15.55 -7.64 20.26
N GLY A 109 -15.82 -7.74 21.56
CA GLY A 109 -14.92 -7.28 22.62
C GLY A 109 -14.64 -5.77 22.61
N PHE A 110 -13.38 -5.42 22.86
CA PHE A 110 -12.93 -4.06 23.13
C PHE A 110 -11.86 -3.61 22.13
N ARG A 111 -11.93 -2.36 21.69
CA ARG A 111 -10.82 -1.69 21.00
C ARG A 111 -9.76 -1.18 21.98
N ASN A 112 -10.14 -0.97 23.24
CA ASN A 112 -9.21 -0.65 24.31
C ASN A 112 -9.77 -1.17 25.65
N ILE A 113 -9.05 -2.10 26.28
CA ILE A 113 -9.48 -2.76 27.52
C ILE A 113 -9.40 -1.79 28.71
N GLU A 114 -8.30 -1.06 28.85
CA GLU A 114 -8.03 -0.17 29.99
C GLU A 114 -9.08 0.93 30.16
N SER A 115 -9.48 1.54 29.04
CA SER A 115 -10.54 2.57 28.99
C SER A 115 -11.93 1.99 28.75
N ASN A 116 -12.09 0.66 28.79
CA ASN A 116 -13.35 -0.05 28.60
C ASN A 116 -14.11 0.34 27.32
N LYS A 117 -13.38 0.66 26.23
CA LYS A 117 -13.96 1.07 24.95
C LYS A 117 -14.25 -0.15 24.08
N LYS A 118 -15.54 -0.40 23.82
CA LYS A 118 -16.00 -1.49 22.94
C LYS A 118 -15.52 -1.32 21.51
N MET A 119 -15.42 -2.44 20.80
CA MET A 119 -15.17 -2.44 19.36
C MET A 119 -16.40 -1.92 18.61
N ASN A 120 -16.20 -1.00 17.68
CA ASN A 120 -17.20 -0.49 16.75
C ASN A 120 -16.74 -0.71 15.31
N LEU A 121 -17.65 -0.56 14.35
CA LEU A 121 -17.34 -0.72 12.92
C LEU A 121 -16.37 0.34 12.38
N ASP A 122 -16.27 1.48 13.04
CA ASP A 122 -15.37 2.61 12.73
C ASP A 122 -14.09 2.59 13.57
N SER A 123 -13.81 1.50 14.29
CA SER A 123 -12.56 1.33 15.03
C SER A 123 -11.35 1.38 14.07
N ILE A 124 -10.36 2.20 14.43
CA ILE A 124 -9.10 2.29 13.69
C ILE A 124 -8.16 1.18 14.14
N TYR A 125 -7.60 0.46 13.18
CA TYR A 125 -6.60 -0.58 13.40
C TYR A 125 -5.24 -0.16 12.85
N ARG A 126 -4.17 -0.56 13.52
CA ARG A 126 -2.85 -0.60 12.89
C ARG A 126 -2.80 -1.83 12.00
N ILE A 127 -2.88 -1.62 10.69
CA ILE A 127 -3.03 -2.70 9.71
C ILE A 127 -1.70 -3.33 9.27
N TYR A 128 -0.57 -2.73 9.69
CA TYR A 128 0.79 -3.21 9.41
C TYR A 128 0.96 -3.59 7.93
N SER A 129 1.41 -4.81 7.65
CA SER A 129 1.66 -5.30 6.29
C SER A 129 0.45 -5.33 5.37
N MET A 130 -0.78 -5.18 5.87
CA MET A 130 -1.94 -4.98 4.99
C MET A 130 -1.91 -3.63 4.26
N THR A 131 -0.98 -2.73 4.61
CA THR A 131 -0.67 -1.54 3.80
C THR A 131 -0.05 -1.91 2.45
N LYS A 132 0.67 -3.05 2.34
CA LYS A 132 1.43 -3.38 1.13
C LYS A 132 0.58 -3.46 -0.15
N PRO A 133 -0.59 -4.12 -0.18
CA PRO A 133 -1.47 -4.07 -1.34
C PRO A 133 -1.92 -2.66 -1.73
N ILE A 134 -2.09 -1.74 -0.76
CA ILE A 134 -2.44 -0.34 -1.04
C ILE A 134 -1.29 0.35 -1.77
N THR A 135 -0.06 0.20 -1.26
CA THR A 135 1.15 0.70 -1.93
C THR A 135 1.32 0.08 -3.31
N SER A 136 1.10 -1.23 -3.48
CA SER A 136 1.18 -1.90 -4.78
C SER A 136 0.16 -1.35 -5.77
N VAL A 137 -1.08 -1.08 -5.35
CA VAL A 137 -2.08 -0.43 -6.21
C VAL A 137 -1.61 0.97 -6.64
N ALA A 138 -1.05 1.76 -5.73
CA ALA A 138 -0.51 3.07 -6.07
C ALA A 138 0.63 2.99 -7.11
N VAL A 139 1.54 2.01 -6.98
CA VAL A 139 2.57 1.73 -8.00
C VAL A 139 1.93 1.36 -9.34
N MET A 140 0.93 0.49 -9.34
CA MET A 140 0.25 0.07 -10.57
C MET A 140 -0.52 1.22 -11.24
N MET A 141 -1.09 2.15 -10.48
CA MET A 141 -1.70 3.37 -11.03
C MET A 141 -0.66 4.26 -11.72
N LEU A 142 0.53 4.42 -11.15
CA LEU A 142 1.63 5.16 -11.79
C LEU A 142 2.18 4.43 -13.03
N TYR A 143 2.16 3.09 -13.02
CA TYR A 143 2.47 2.28 -14.20
C TYR A 143 1.47 2.48 -15.33
N GLU A 144 0.16 2.47 -15.03
CA GLU A 144 -0.89 2.74 -16.02
C GLU A 144 -0.80 4.16 -16.60
N GLN A 145 -0.27 5.12 -15.83
CA GLN A 145 0.03 6.48 -16.29
C GLN A 145 1.33 6.60 -17.11
N GLY A 146 2.07 5.49 -17.30
CA GLY A 146 3.37 5.49 -18.00
C GLY A 146 4.49 6.19 -17.22
N LYS A 147 4.31 6.42 -15.91
CA LYS A 147 5.31 7.08 -15.05
C LYS A 147 6.26 6.10 -14.37
N ILE A 148 5.80 4.87 -14.18
CA ILE A 148 6.62 3.74 -13.70
C ILE A 148 6.62 2.65 -14.77
N GLU A 149 7.76 2.00 -14.95
CA GLU A 149 7.95 0.81 -15.77
C GLU A 149 8.38 -0.35 -14.87
N LEU A 150 7.66 -1.48 -14.92
CA LEU A 150 7.87 -2.59 -13.96
C LEU A 150 9.25 -3.25 -14.06
N ASN A 151 9.78 -3.38 -15.28
CA ASN A 151 11.07 -4.05 -15.53
C ASN A 151 12.26 -3.09 -15.50
N LYS A 152 12.03 -1.81 -15.20
CA LYS A 152 13.10 -0.82 -15.13
C LYS A 152 13.89 -0.98 -13.83
N PRO A 153 15.22 -0.78 -13.85
CA PRO A 153 16.01 -0.74 -12.64
C PRO A 153 15.48 0.30 -11.65
N VAL A 154 15.45 -0.03 -10.37
CA VAL A 154 14.99 0.90 -9.32
C VAL A 154 15.86 2.15 -9.28
N SER A 155 17.14 2.04 -9.63
CA SER A 155 18.08 3.16 -9.75
C SER A 155 17.65 4.26 -10.73
N SER A 156 16.72 3.95 -11.65
CA SER A 156 16.12 4.97 -12.52
C SER A 156 15.20 5.95 -11.79
N TYR A 157 14.76 5.61 -10.59
CA TYR A 157 13.92 6.43 -9.72
C TYR A 157 14.64 6.82 -8.42
N VAL A 158 15.57 5.98 -7.97
CA VAL A 158 16.36 6.17 -6.74
C VAL A 158 17.85 5.93 -7.06
N PRO A 159 18.56 6.90 -7.67
CA PRO A 159 19.94 6.71 -8.12
C PRO A 159 20.91 6.31 -7.00
N GLU A 160 20.60 6.67 -5.75
CA GLU A 160 21.41 6.43 -4.55
C GLU A 160 21.65 4.95 -4.25
N ILE A 161 20.80 4.04 -4.78
CA ILE A 161 20.88 2.60 -4.51
C ILE A 161 21.41 1.78 -5.69
N LYS A 162 21.97 2.44 -6.71
CA LYS A 162 22.43 1.79 -7.94
C LYS A 162 23.47 0.69 -7.69
N ASP A 163 24.40 0.93 -6.78
CA ASP A 163 25.58 0.09 -6.57
C ASP A 163 25.44 -0.87 -5.38
N PHE A 164 24.22 -1.29 -5.06
CA PHE A 164 23.98 -2.29 -4.02
C PHE A 164 24.76 -3.58 -4.25
N GLU A 165 25.62 -3.89 -3.28
CA GLU A 165 26.31 -5.16 -3.18
C GLU A 165 25.45 -6.19 -2.42
N VAL A 166 25.85 -7.46 -2.48
CA VAL A 166 25.22 -8.57 -1.79
C VAL A 166 26.15 -9.09 -0.71
N TYR A 167 25.62 -9.21 0.50
CA TYR A 167 26.31 -9.81 1.63
C TYR A 167 26.45 -11.32 1.43
N ILE A 168 27.69 -11.81 1.43
CA ILE A 168 28.02 -13.23 1.30
C ILE A 168 28.26 -13.85 2.67
N SER A 169 29.17 -13.26 3.47
CA SER A 169 29.59 -13.79 4.77
C SER A 169 30.40 -12.76 5.58
N GLY A 170 30.81 -13.16 6.78
CA GLY A 170 31.77 -12.41 7.60
C GLY A 170 31.13 -11.50 8.64
N SER A 171 31.97 -10.84 9.44
CA SER A 171 31.54 -9.83 10.41
C SER A 171 32.64 -8.81 10.69
N GLY A 172 32.28 -7.62 11.20
CA GLY A 172 33.25 -6.57 11.50
C GLY A 172 34.06 -6.15 10.27
N ALA A 173 35.39 -6.17 10.38
CA ALA A 173 36.29 -5.83 9.27
C ALA A 173 36.40 -6.92 8.20
N GLU A 174 35.83 -8.12 8.42
CA GLU A 174 35.91 -9.27 7.52
C GLU A 174 34.62 -9.51 6.71
N ILE A 175 33.74 -8.50 6.59
CA ILE A 175 32.54 -8.61 5.76
C ILE A 175 32.95 -8.83 4.31
N VAL A 176 32.39 -9.87 3.70
CA VAL A 176 32.56 -10.17 2.28
C VAL A 176 31.31 -9.76 1.53
N LEU A 177 31.46 -8.75 0.68
CA LEU A 177 30.44 -8.26 -0.24
C LEU A 177 30.76 -8.70 -1.66
N GLN A 178 29.71 -8.90 -2.46
CA GLN A 178 29.82 -9.19 -3.87
C GLN A 178 28.92 -8.25 -4.66
N LYS A 179 29.43 -7.71 -5.77
CA LYS A 179 28.61 -6.97 -6.72
C LYS A 179 27.35 -7.77 -7.11
N ASN A 180 26.20 -7.11 -7.16
CA ASN A 180 24.97 -7.74 -7.63
C ASN A 180 25.11 -8.24 -9.08
N LYS A 181 24.43 -9.35 -9.42
CA LYS A 181 24.45 -9.92 -10.78
C LYS A 181 23.64 -9.08 -11.77
N ARG A 182 22.64 -8.37 -11.25
CA ARG A 182 21.81 -7.40 -11.96
C ARG A 182 21.22 -6.42 -10.94
N GLU A 183 20.80 -5.26 -11.43
CA GLU A 183 20.03 -4.31 -10.63
C GLU A 183 18.64 -4.86 -10.30
N MET A 184 18.11 -4.48 -9.14
CA MET A 184 16.71 -4.77 -8.78
C MET A 184 15.75 -3.95 -9.64
N THR A 185 14.60 -4.52 -9.95
CA THR A 185 13.53 -3.88 -10.72
C THR A 185 12.32 -3.55 -9.84
N ILE A 186 11.38 -2.76 -10.35
CA ILE A 186 10.09 -2.52 -9.67
C ILE A 186 9.31 -3.83 -9.47
N THR A 187 9.37 -4.75 -10.45
CA THR A 187 8.80 -6.10 -10.31
C THR A 187 9.38 -6.81 -9.09
N ASP A 188 10.71 -6.78 -8.90
CA ASP A 188 11.34 -7.44 -7.76
C ASP A 188 10.87 -6.88 -6.41
N LEU A 189 10.61 -5.57 -6.34
CA LEU A 189 10.07 -4.96 -5.14
C LEU A 189 8.63 -5.41 -4.86
N LEU A 190 7.79 -5.44 -5.90
CA LEU A 190 6.39 -5.87 -5.80
C LEU A 190 6.26 -7.36 -5.43
N THR A 191 7.21 -8.18 -5.87
CA THR A 191 7.20 -9.63 -5.64
C THR A 191 8.07 -10.09 -4.48
N HIS A 192 8.68 -9.16 -3.72
CA HIS A 192 9.62 -9.50 -2.64
C HIS A 192 10.79 -10.38 -3.10
N THR A 193 11.34 -10.11 -4.28
CA THR A 193 12.53 -10.79 -4.82
C THR A 193 13.71 -9.83 -5.01
N SER A 194 13.68 -8.66 -4.38
CA SER A 194 14.72 -7.63 -4.50
C SER A 194 16.02 -7.94 -3.74
N GLY A 195 15.99 -8.90 -2.81
CA GLY A 195 17.09 -9.19 -1.89
C GLY A 195 17.07 -8.39 -0.58
N LEU A 196 16.13 -7.45 -0.44
CA LEU A 196 15.86 -6.72 0.81
C LEU A 196 15.11 -7.62 1.80
N ILE A 197 15.50 -7.59 3.07
CA ILE A 197 14.92 -8.40 4.15
C ILE A 197 14.36 -7.51 5.28
N TYR A 198 13.70 -8.10 6.28
CA TYR A 198 13.48 -7.44 7.57
C TYR A 198 14.56 -7.77 8.61
N GLY A 199 15.32 -8.82 8.38
CA GLY A 199 16.42 -9.20 9.25
C GLY A 199 16.03 -10.11 10.40
N TRP A 200 15.39 -11.26 10.17
CA TRP A 200 14.95 -12.16 11.27
C TRP A 200 15.80 -13.41 11.44
N GLU A 201 16.82 -13.62 10.60
CA GLU A 201 17.65 -14.84 10.61
C GLU A 201 18.88 -14.72 11.52
N GLY A 202 19.15 -13.53 12.07
CA GLY A 202 20.16 -13.30 13.12
C GLY A 202 21.61 -13.18 12.64
N SER A 203 21.86 -13.02 11.33
CA SER A 203 23.20 -12.68 10.82
C SER A 203 23.53 -11.20 11.01
N LEU A 204 24.77 -10.79 10.75
CA LEU A 204 25.16 -9.39 10.87
C LEU A 204 24.31 -8.47 9.99
N ILE A 205 24.04 -8.90 8.75
CA ILE A 205 23.21 -8.11 7.84
C ILE A 205 21.77 -8.01 8.37
N ASP A 206 21.22 -9.06 8.99
CA ASP A 206 19.90 -9.01 9.62
C ASP A 206 19.81 -7.88 10.66
N PHE A 207 20.82 -7.72 11.52
CA PHE A 207 20.83 -6.65 12.52
C PHE A 207 20.88 -5.24 11.92
N GLN A 208 21.52 -5.06 10.76
CA GLN A 208 21.50 -3.76 10.07
C GLN A 208 20.09 -3.44 9.56
N TYR A 209 19.39 -4.41 8.96
CA TYR A 209 18.01 -4.24 8.50
C TYR A 209 17.03 -3.99 9.65
N GLN A 210 17.19 -4.68 10.79
CA GLN A 210 16.33 -4.46 11.95
C GLN A 210 16.38 -3.04 12.48
N LYS A 211 17.54 -2.38 12.44
CA LYS A 211 17.67 -0.97 12.87
C LYS A 211 16.74 -0.04 12.08
N LEU A 212 16.56 -0.32 10.79
CA LEU A 212 15.68 0.46 9.92
C LEU A 212 14.20 0.20 10.18
N LEU A 213 13.85 -1.02 10.57
CA LEU A 213 12.46 -1.41 10.84
C LEU A 213 11.86 -0.70 12.06
N TYR A 214 12.70 -0.42 13.06
CA TYR A 214 12.25 0.15 14.35
C TYR A 214 12.55 1.65 14.49
N ALA A 215 13.18 2.27 13.50
CA ALA A 215 13.47 3.69 13.49
C ALA A 215 12.25 4.50 13.04
N ASP A 216 12.10 5.70 13.59
CA ASP A 216 11.10 6.69 13.17
C ASP A 216 11.70 7.59 12.09
N TYR A 217 11.87 7.03 10.89
CA TYR A 217 12.46 7.73 9.75
C TYR A 217 11.40 8.27 8.81
N SER A 218 11.63 9.50 8.32
CA SER A 218 11.07 9.94 7.05
C SER A 218 11.59 9.06 5.91
N HIS A 219 10.89 9.01 4.78
CA HIS A 219 11.38 8.22 3.64
C HIS A 219 12.76 8.70 3.16
N SER A 220 13.06 10.01 3.18
CA SER A 220 14.39 10.54 2.84
C SER A 220 15.49 10.07 3.78
N GLU A 221 15.21 9.95 5.08
CA GLU A 221 16.17 9.42 6.06
C GLU A 221 16.37 7.93 5.84
N MET A 222 15.28 7.18 5.59
CA MET A 222 15.37 5.76 5.28
C MET A 222 16.24 5.50 4.05
N ILE A 223 16.12 6.28 2.98
CA ILE A 223 16.94 6.12 1.77
C ILE A 223 18.42 6.42 2.04
N ASN A 224 18.71 7.41 2.89
CA ASN A 224 20.08 7.68 3.31
C ASN A 224 20.70 6.50 4.06
N GLU A 225 19.92 5.72 4.79
CA GLU A 225 20.41 4.49 5.43
C GLU A 225 20.51 3.32 4.44
N PHE A 226 19.59 3.26 3.46
CA PHE A 226 19.60 2.22 2.43
C PHE A 226 20.90 2.21 1.64
N LYS A 227 21.47 3.37 1.29
CA LYS A 227 22.70 3.48 0.48
C LYS A 227 23.88 2.70 1.07
N ASP A 228 23.91 2.53 2.38
CA ASP A 228 24.99 1.87 3.12
C ASP A 228 24.66 0.39 3.45
N LEU A 229 23.48 -0.10 3.03
CA LEU A 229 23.10 -1.49 3.18
C LEU A 229 23.61 -2.36 2.03
N ALA A 230 23.98 -3.60 2.37
CA ALA A 230 24.10 -4.69 1.41
C ALA A 230 22.78 -5.46 1.29
N LEU A 231 22.49 -6.02 0.13
CA LEU A 231 21.39 -6.97 -0.07
C LEU A 231 21.73 -8.31 0.57
N ARG A 232 20.71 -9.05 1.02
CA ARG A 232 20.93 -10.42 1.52
C ARG A 232 21.07 -11.43 0.39
N TYR A 233 20.37 -11.19 -0.72
CA TYR A 233 20.31 -12.07 -1.88
C TYR A 233 20.46 -11.24 -3.15
N HIS A 234 20.93 -11.84 -4.24
CA HIS A 234 20.88 -11.18 -5.53
C HIS A 234 19.41 -10.94 -5.96
N PRO A 235 19.09 -9.79 -6.57
CA PRO A 235 17.76 -9.53 -7.10
C PRO A 235 17.30 -10.62 -8.07
N GLY A 236 16.09 -11.14 -7.86
CA GLY A 236 15.44 -12.18 -8.65
C GLY A 236 15.76 -13.62 -8.25
N GLU A 237 16.72 -13.86 -7.36
CA GLU A 237 17.14 -15.24 -7.06
C GLU A 237 16.33 -15.90 -5.93
N LYS A 238 15.82 -15.11 -4.98
CA LYS A 238 15.09 -15.65 -3.83
C LYS A 238 13.96 -14.72 -3.41
N TRP A 239 12.83 -15.32 -3.06
CA TRP A 239 11.76 -14.63 -2.34
C TRP A 239 12.18 -14.37 -0.90
N ALA A 240 12.11 -13.11 -0.48
CA ALA A 240 12.51 -12.68 0.85
C ALA A 240 11.62 -11.53 1.33
N TYR A 241 10.89 -11.75 2.43
CA TYR A 241 10.03 -10.72 3.00
C TYR A 241 10.85 -9.62 3.68
N GLY A 242 10.57 -8.36 3.36
CA GLY A 242 11.41 -7.26 3.79
C GLY A 242 10.94 -5.88 3.38
N LEU A 243 11.87 -4.92 3.42
CA LEU A 243 11.65 -3.48 3.20
C LEU A 243 11.33 -3.07 1.75
N SER A 244 11.00 -4.02 0.88
CA SER A 244 10.72 -3.74 -0.53
C SER A 244 9.54 -2.78 -0.72
N THR A 245 8.50 -2.91 0.11
CA THR A 245 7.31 -2.06 -0.01
C THR A 245 7.54 -0.65 0.54
N ASP A 246 8.43 -0.51 1.53
CA ASP A 246 8.83 0.78 2.07
C ASP A 246 9.60 1.59 1.01
N LEU A 247 10.49 0.92 0.27
CA LEU A 247 11.17 1.52 -0.90
C LEU A 247 10.20 1.87 -2.04
N LEU A 248 9.16 1.05 -2.29
CA LEU A 248 8.08 1.42 -3.23
C LEU A 248 7.33 2.68 -2.77
N GLY A 249 7.13 2.85 -1.46
CA GLY A 249 6.56 4.08 -0.88
C GLY A 249 7.35 5.32 -1.28
N TYR A 250 8.67 5.28 -1.09
CA TYR A 250 9.55 6.38 -1.51
C TYR A 250 9.50 6.63 -3.02
N ILE A 251 9.51 5.57 -3.85
CA ILE A 251 9.43 5.71 -5.31
C ILE A 251 8.12 6.38 -5.73
N ILE A 252 7.01 6.07 -5.08
CA ILE A 252 5.73 6.76 -5.33
C ILE A 252 5.89 8.26 -5.09
N GLU A 253 6.47 8.67 -3.94
CA GLU A 253 6.68 10.08 -3.61
C GLU A 253 7.55 10.80 -4.65
N GLN A 254 8.67 10.18 -5.07
CA GLN A 254 9.55 10.77 -6.08
C GLN A 254 8.87 10.95 -7.43
N VAL A 255 8.02 10.01 -7.82
CA VAL A 255 7.37 10.01 -9.14
C VAL A 255 6.09 10.86 -9.16
N SER A 256 5.38 11.01 -8.03
CA SER A 256 4.15 11.80 -7.97
C SER A 256 4.39 13.29 -7.74
N GLY A 257 5.50 13.67 -7.09
CA GLY A 257 5.64 14.97 -6.43
C GLY A 257 4.70 15.11 -5.23
#